data_AF-A0A358PFN7-F1
#
_entry.id   AF-A0A358PFN7-F1
#
_cell.length_a   1.000
_cell.length_b   1.000
_cell.length_c   1.000
_cell.angle_alpha   90.00
_cell.angle_beta   90.00
_cell.angle_gamma   90.00
#
_symmetry.space_group_name_H-M   'P 1'
#
loop_
_entity.id
_entity.type
_entity.pdbx_description
1 polymer ?
#
loop_
_entity_poly.entity_id
_entity_poly.type
_entity_poly.pdbx_seq_one_letter_code
_entity_poly.pdbx_strand_id
1 'polypeptide(L)'
;NHRFLTLIFALVISFAVPNPSAASSTGFAVDGEEWPGFWFVCEFSRRQRAPDDGCKMFDDEGFQLAEGGLRYIRMLGSTETACRSNKKGQCFSASTPKIRISRTDRGKLSLGDKQFKVRYFGCTQIYYFADTPTYREIWPDKKRCFWASKRRFYIAPYQGSVTITD
;
A
#
# COMPACT_ATOMS: atom_id res chain seq x y z
N ASN A 1 -10.50 -80.45 9.37
CA ASN A 1 -11.56 -79.41 9.36
C ASN A 1 -10.92 -78.07 9.67
N HIS A 2 -10.50 -77.32 8.65
CA HIS A 2 -9.84 -76.01 8.81
C HIS A 2 -10.48 -75.01 7.85
N ARG A 3 -10.98 -73.89 8.37
CA ARG A 3 -11.54 -72.79 7.59
C ARG A 3 -10.46 -71.74 7.38
N PHE A 4 -10.06 -71.50 6.14
CA PHE A 4 -9.35 -70.28 5.77
C PHE A 4 -10.30 -69.08 5.96
N LEU A 5 -9.82 -68.04 6.65
CA LEU A 5 -10.55 -66.79 6.86
C LEU A 5 -9.86 -65.67 6.08
N THR A 6 -10.27 -65.47 4.83
CA THR A 6 -9.68 -64.46 3.95
C THR A 6 -10.21 -63.06 4.28
N LEU A 7 -9.42 -62.26 4.99
CA LEU A 7 -9.72 -60.85 5.25
C LEU A 7 -9.38 -60.01 4.01
N ILE A 8 -10.42 -59.53 3.31
CA ILE A 8 -10.27 -58.60 2.19
C ILE A 8 -10.17 -57.18 2.74
N PHE A 9 -9.00 -56.55 2.61
CA PHE A 9 -8.78 -55.17 3.03
C PHE A 9 -9.24 -54.20 1.93
N ALA A 10 -10.37 -53.53 2.12
CA ALA A 10 -10.90 -52.56 1.17
C ALA A 10 -10.20 -51.20 1.31
N LEU A 11 -9.30 -50.87 0.38
CA LEU A 11 -8.58 -49.59 0.36
C LEU A 11 -9.46 -48.47 -0.22
N VAL A 12 -10.05 -47.65 0.65
CA VAL A 12 -10.83 -46.47 0.23
C VAL A 12 -9.87 -45.32 -0.09
N ILE A 13 -9.65 -45.07 -1.39
CA ILE A 13 -8.83 -43.94 -1.87
C ILE A 13 -9.68 -42.66 -1.83
N SER A 14 -9.57 -41.91 -0.72
CA SER A 14 -10.20 -40.60 -0.57
C SER A 14 -9.45 -39.55 -1.39
N PHE A 15 -9.97 -39.21 -2.57
CA PHE A 15 -9.47 -38.09 -3.37
C PHE A 15 -9.82 -36.76 -2.69
N ALA A 16 -8.88 -36.23 -1.91
CA ALA A 16 -8.99 -34.89 -1.34
C ALA A 16 -8.94 -33.84 -2.47
N VAL A 17 -10.06 -33.17 -2.72
CA VAL A 17 -10.11 -32.01 -3.63
C VAL A 17 -9.20 -30.92 -3.05
N PRO A 18 -8.28 -30.33 -3.84
CA PRO A 18 -7.45 -29.23 -3.36
C PRO A 18 -8.33 -28.01 -3.07
N ASN A 19 -8.58 -27.79 -1.79
CA ASN A 19 -9.36 -26.65 -1.32
C ASN A 19 -8.61 -25.35 -1.69
N PRO A 20 -9.21 -24.43 -2.49
CA PRO A 20 -8.53 -23.21 -2.90
C PRO A 20 -8.24 -22.37 -1.66
N SER A 21 -6.96 -22.29 -1.29
CA SER A 21 -6.52 -21.65 -0.06
C SER A 21 -7.05 -20.22 -0.01
N ALA A 22 -7.79 -19.90 1.06
CA ALA A 22 -8.29 -18.54 1.27
C ALA A 22 -7.11 -17.57 1.23
N ALA A 23 -7.16 -16.62 0.29
CA ALA A 23 -6.09 -15.63 0.14
C ALA A 23 -6.00 -14.84 1.46
N SER A 24 -4.92 -15.05 2.20
CA SER A 24 -4.74 -14.44 3.52
C SER A 24 -4.65 -12.92 3.34
N SER A 25 -5.72 -12.21 3.66
CA SER A 25 -5.78 -10.75 3.56
C SER A 25 -5.08 -10.14 4.77
N THR A 26 -3.77 -10.36 4.86
CA THR A 26 -2.88 -9.55 5.72
C THR A 26 -2.97 -8.11 5.24
N GLY A 27 -3.68 -7.28 6.01
CA GLY A 27 -3.72 -5.83 5.77
C GLY A 27 -2.35 -5.20 6.02
N PHE A 28 -2.27 -3.88 5.92
CA PHE A 28 -1.03 -3.09 6.10
C PHE A 28 -0.60 -2.93 7.57
N ALA A 29 -0.71 -4.01 8.35
CA ALA A 29 -0.30 -4.13 9.72
C ALA A 29 0.64 -5.34 9.86
N VAL A 30 1.87 -5.07 10.29
CA VAL A 30 2.68 -6.00 11.08
C VAL A 30 2.46 -5.62 12.55
N ASP A 31 2.63 -6.56 13.47
CA ASP A 31 2.07 -6.52 14.82
C ASP A 31 2.39 -5.26 15.65
N GLY A 32 1.39 -4.42 15.87
CA GLY A 32 1.38 -3.32 16.85
C GLY A 32 2.00 -2.00 16.36
N GLU A 33 3.20 -2.05 15.83
CA GLU A 33 3.91 -0.93 15.19
C GLU A 33 4.44 -1.46 13.85
N GLU A 34 4.21 -0.81 12.70
CA GLU A 34 4.87 0.43 12.31
C GLU A 34 4.23 1.00 11.02
N TRP A 35 4.49 2.27 10.66
CA TRP A 35 4.12 2.83 9.33
C TRP A 35 5.21 3.64 8.57
N PRO A 36 6.54 3.40 8.76
CA PRO A 36 7.57 4.08 7.98
C PRO A 36 7.73 3.45 6.59
N GLY A 37 8.86 3.71 5.93
CA GLY A 37 9.15 3.20 4.59
C GLY A 37 8.61 4.13 3.51
N PHE A 38 8.40 3.59 2.31
CA PHE A 38 8.00 4.33 1.12
C PHE A 38 6.60 3.88 0.67
N TRP A 39 5.69 4.84 0.50
CA TRP A 39 4.29 4.59 0.16
C TRP A 39 3.90 5.46 -1.04
N PHE A 40 3.39 4.85 -2.11
CA PHE A 40 3.01 5.58 -3.32
C PHE A 40 1.51 5.64 -3.49
N VAL A 41 1.04 6.69 -4.18
CA VAL A 41 -0.38 6.83 -4.53
C VAL A 41 -0.77 5.82 -5.60
N CYS A 42 -1.91 5.17 -5.45
CA CYS A 42 -2.46 4.27 -6.47
C CYS A 42 -2.88 5.08 -7.71
N GLU A 43 -2.28 4.81 -8.87
CA GLU A 43 -2.41 5.62 -10.08
C GLU A 43 -3.87 5.81 -10.51
N PHE A 44 -4.66 4.74 -10.59
CA PHE A 44 -6.05 4.85 -11.07
C PHE A 44 -7.04 5.38 -10.02
N SER A 45 -6.56 5.81 -8.85
CA SER A 45 -7.39 6.51 -7.87
C SER A 45 -7.81 7.91 -8.36
N ARG A 46 -8.81 8.51 -7.71
CA ARG A 46 -9.19 9.91 -7.91
C ARG A 46 -9.36 10.60 -6.55
N ARG A 47 -9.43 11.92 -6.55
CA ARG A 47 -9.48 12.78 -5.35
C ARG A 47 -10.46 12.36 -4.23
N GLN A 48 -11.53 11.63 -4.55
CA GLN A 48 -12.55 11.10 -3.63
C GLN A 48 -12.97 9.66 -3.99
N ARG A 49 -12.11 8.87 -4.66
CA ARG A 49 -12.49 7.55 -5.19
C ARG A 49 -11.30 6.60 -5.24
N ALA A 50 -11.52 5.38 -4.77
CA ALA A 50 -10.58 4.27 -4.82
C ALA A 50 -10.01 3.99 -6.23
N PRO A 51 -8.84 3.34 -6.33
CA PRO A 51 -8.28 2.85 -7.58
C PRO A 51 -9.07 1.64 -8.14
N ASP A 52 -9.17 1.54 -9.47
CA ASP A 52 -9.90 0.45 -10.15
C ASP A 52 -9.10 -0.86 -10.28
N ASP A 53 -7.78 -0.77 -10.25
CA ASP A 53 -6.86 -1.89 -10.52
C ASP A 53 -6.49 -2.71 -9.27
N GLY A 54 -6.82 -2.18 -8.09
CA GLY A 54 -6.33 -2.68 -6.80
C GLY A 54 -4.91 -2.21 -6.46
N CYS A 55 -4.50 -1.00 -6.87
CA CYS A 55 -3.19 -0.41 -6.55
C CYS A 55 -1.98 -1.20 -7.08
N LYS A 56 -2.11 -1.78 -8.28
CA LYS A 56 -1.03 -2.48 -8.99
C LYS A 56 -0.12 -1.50 -9.72
N MET A 57 -0.66 -0.35 -10.14
CA MET A 57 0.09 0.78 -10.66
C MET A 57 0.14 1.92 -9.62
N PHE A 58 1.33 2.50 -9.46
CA PHE A 58 1.60 3.65 -8.61
C PHE A 58 1.75 4.92 -9.47
N ASP A 59 1.20 6.04 -9.02
CA ASP A 59 1.43 7.42 -9.52
C ASP A 59 2.90 7.79 -9.25
N ASP A 60 3.43 8.86 -9.85
CA ASP A 60 4.82 9.29 -9.56
C ASP A 60 5.00 9.75 -8.12
N GLU A 61 3.92 10.19 -7.46
CA GLU A 61 3.98 10.78 -6.12
C GLU A 61 3.68 9.80 -4.98
N GLY A 62 4.32 10.07 -3.84
CA GLY A 62 4.14 9.31 -2.62
C GLY A 62 4.63 10.04 -1.37
N PHE A 63 4.80 9.26 -0.32
CA PHE A 63 5.33 9.68 0.97
C PHE A 63 6.41 8.71 1.46
N GLN A 64 7.52 9.26 1.99
CA GLN A 64 8.40 8.52 2.90
C GLN A 64 8.02 8.92 4.32
N LEU A 65 7.78 7.91 5.15
CA LEU A 65 7.61 8.07 6.60
C LEU A 65 8.88 7.49 7.25
N ALA A 66 9.57 8.27 8.08
CA ALA A 66 10.81 7.84 8.76
C ALA A 66 11.17 8.85 9.86
N GLU A 67 11.81 8.39 10.95
CA GLU A 67 12.45 9.26 11.96
C GLU A 67 11.50 10.30 12.61
N GLY A 68 10.19 9.99 12.68
CA GLY A 68 9.16 10.94 13.15
C GLY A 68 8.90 12.11 12.19
N GLY A 69 9.34 12.01 10.93
CA GLY A 69 9.08 12.95 9.85
C GLY A 69 8.20 12.36 8.74
N LEU A 70 7.50 13.25 8.04
CA LEU A 70 6.82 12.97 6.78
C LEU A 70 7.57 13.69 5.66
N ARG A 71 7.94 12.97 4.60
CA ARG A 71 8.57 13.53 3.41
C ARG A 71 7.69 13.20 2.19
N TYR A 72 7.44 14.17 1.33
CA TYR A 72 6.88 13.92 0.01
C TYR A 72 7.98 13.33 -0.87
N ILE A 73 7.65 12.33 -1.68
CA ILE A 73 8.61 11.71 -2.62
C ILE A 73 8.04 11.68 -4.02
N ARG A 74 8.94 11.64 -5.01
CA ARG A 74 8.59 11.38 -6.41
C ARG A 74 9.48 10.34 -7.02
N MET A 75 8.89 9.35 -7.69
CA MET A 75 9.59 8.41 -8.56
C MET A 75 10.16 9.15 -9.77
N LEU A 76 11.39 8.80 -10.15
CA LEU A 76 12.11 9.43 -11.25
C LEU A 76 12.45 8.42 -12.35
N GLY A 77 12.17 8.79 -13.60
CA GLY A 77 12.63 8.06 -14.78
C GLY A 77 11.78 6.85 -15.18
N SER A 78 10.49 6.80 -14.81
CA SER A 78 9.57 5.84 -15.43
C SER A 78 9.42 6.12 -16.93
N THR A 79 9.39 5.04 -17.72
CA THR A 79 9.09 5.06 -19.16
C THR A 79 7.68 4.55 -19.48
N GLU A 80 6.84 4.34 -18.45
CA GLU A 80 5.47 3.84 -18.64
C GLU A 80 4.62 4.82 -19.48
N THR A 81 3.78 4.27 -20.35
CA THR A 81 2.90 5.02 -21.25
C THR A 81 1.42 4.83 -20.94
N ALA A 82 1.04 3.73 -20.27
CA ALA A 82 -0.33 3.40 -19.89
C ALA A 82 -0.85 4.15 -18.64
N CYS A 83 -0.25 5.30 -18.31
CA CYS A 83 -0.65 6.13 -17.18
C CYS A 83 -1.99 6.84 -17.44
N ARG A 84 -2.74 7.10 -16.36
CA ARG A 84 -4.03 7.78 -16.35
C ARG A 84 -3.94 9.13 -17.08
N SER A 85 -4.91 9.41 -17.92
CA SER A 85 -4.94 10.61 -18.77
C SER A 85 -3.71 10.78 -19.68
N ASN A 86 -3.09 9.66 -20.10
CA ASN A 86 -1.93 9.60 -21.00
C ASN A 86 -0.67 10.31 -20.47
N LYS A 87 -0.53 10.42 -19.15
CA LYS A 87 0.58 11.09 -18.44
C LYS A 87 1.85 10.24 -18.45
N LYS A 88 2.45 10.03 -19.63
CA LYS A 88 3.64 9.18 -19.81
C LYS A 88 4.75 9.53 -18.80
N GLY A 89 5.31 8.51 -18.16
CA GLY A 89 6.33 8.62 -17.12
C GLY A 89 5.85 9.06 -15.73
N GLN A 90 4.55 9.34 -15.53
CA GLN A 90 3.99 9.74 -14.23
C GLN A 90 3.33 8.58 -13.47
N CYS A 91 3.68 7.34 -13.82
CA CYS A 91 3.25 6.14 -13.11
C CYS A 91 4.25 4.98 -13.32
N PHE A 92 4.20 3.94 -12.49
CA PHE A 92 5.03 2.73 -12.60
C PHE A 92 4.35 1.51 -11.93
N SER A 93 4.85 0.30 -12.18
CA SER A 93 4.32 -0.90 -11.52
C SER A 93 4.74 -0.98 -10.06
N ALA A 94 3.82 -1.37 -9.18
CA ALA A 94 4.10 -1.71 -7.79
C ALA A 94 5.17 -2.83 -7.66
N SER A 95 5.29 -3.70 -8.69
CA SER A 95 6.29 -4.77 -8.77
C SER A 95 7.66 -4.36 -9.32
N THR A 96 7.87 -3.09 -9.71
CA THR A 96 9.17 -2.62 -10.22
C THR A 96 10.26 -2.80 -9.15
N PRO A 97 11.30 -3.64 -9.36
CA PRO A 97 12.17 -4.11 -8.28
C PRO A 97 13.14 -3.06 -7.73
N LYS A 98 13.43 -2.01 -8.51
CA LYS A 98 14.25 -0.88 -8.10
C LYS A 98 13.75 0.42 -8.74
N ILE A 99 13.65 1.48 -7.95
CA ILE A 99 13.31 2.84 -8.43
C ILE A 99 14.32 3.87 -7.97
N ARG A 100 14.34 5.02 -8.67
CA ARG A 100 14.95 6.25 -8.18
C ARG A 100 13.88 7.19 -7.66
N ILE A 101 14.17 7.95 -6.60
CA ILE A 101 13.26 8.99 -6.09
C ILE A 101 13.96 10.32 -5.82
N SER A 102 13.24 11.43 -5.89
CA SER A 102 13.57 12.66 -5.15
C SER A 102 12.71 12.77 -3.89
N ARG A 103 13.11 13.63 -2.95
CA ARG A 103 12.43 13.83 -1.66
C ARG A 103 12.25 15.32 -1.33
N THR A 104 11.25 15.64 -0.51
CA THR A 104 11.03 16.99 0.05
C THR A 104 10.40 16.88 1.42
N ASP A 105 10.94 17.55 2.43
CA ASP A 105 10.37 17.51 3.78
C ASP A 105 8.96 18.12 3.85
N ARG A 106 8.09 17.49 4.66
CA ARG A 106 6.70 17.92 4.93
C ARG A 106 6.41 17.96 6.44
N GLY A 107 7.44 18.11 7.26
CA GLY A 107 7.33 18.35 8.70
C GLY A 107 7.16 17.10 9.56
N LYS A 108 6.87 17.33 10.83
CA LYS A 108 6.88 16.27 11.86
C LYS A 108 5.60 15.44 11.80
N LEU A 109 5.78 14.13 11.86
CA LEU A 109 4.73 13.12 11.90
C LEU A 109 4.51 12.65 13.35
N SER A 110 3.26 12.39 13.71
CA SER A 110 2.89 11.61 14.90
C SER A 110 1.81 10.62 14.50
N LEU A 111 2.11 9.33 14.64
CA LEU A 111 1.18 8.23 14.38
C LEU A 111 0.21 8.02 15.55
N GLY A 112 -0.79 7.16 15.32
CA GLY A 112 -1.83 6.74 16.25
C GLY A 112 -2.83 5.82 15.54
N ASP A 113 -3.63 5.08 16.32
CA ASP A 113 -4.26 3.82 15.93
C ASP A 113 -5.02 3.88 14.59
N LYS A 114 -5.80 4.95 14.37
CA LYS A 114 -6.62 5.18 13.17
C LYS A 114 -6.44 6.59 12.59
N GLN A 115 -5.41 7.32 13.04
CA GLN A 115 -5.16 8.70 12.65
C GLN A 115 -3.68 9.07 12.81
N PHE A 116 -3.18 9.97 11.98
CA PHE A 116 -1.87 10.59 12.15
C PHE A 116 -1.97 12.12 12.07
N LYS A 117 -0.96 12.78 12.64
CA LYS A 117 -0.85 14.24 12.74
C LYS A 117 0.39 14.68 11.98
N VAL A 118 0.24 15.70 11.13
CA VAL A 118 1.35 16.31 10.39
C VAL A 118 1.49 17.76 10.82
N ARG A 119 2.65 18.13 11.38
CA ARG A 119 2.97 19.49 11.82
C ARG A 119 3.97 20.15 10.87
N TYR A 120 3.49 21.13 10.09
CA TYR A 120 4.23 21.81 9.04
C TYR A 120 3.82 23.29 8.94
N PHE A 121 4.79 24.18 8.73
CA PHE A 121 4.62 25.65 8.80
C PHE A 121 3.77 26.12 10.00
N GLY A 122 4.15 25.69 11.21
CA GLY A 122 3.48 26.07 12.48
C GLY A 122 2.09 25.46 12.72
N CYS A 123 1.41 24.98 11.69
CA CYS A 123 0.09 24.38 11.75
C CYS A 123 0.15 22.85 11.87
N THR A 124 -0.86 22.25 12.51
CA THR A 124 -1.00 20.78 12.62
C THR A 124 -2.31 20.33 11.97
N GLN A 125 -2.23 19.51 10.92
CA GLN A 125 -3.38 18.85 10.29
C GLN A 125 -3.50 17.42 10.84
N ILE A 126 -4.74 16.98 11.04
CA ILE A 126 -5.06 15.58 11.37
C ILE A 126 -5.53 14.88 10.07
N TYR A 127 -5.10 13.63 9.92
CA TYR A 127 -5.54 12.70 8.88
C TYR A 127 -6.01 11.41 9.53
N TYR A 128 -7.12 10.86 9.05
CA TYR A 128 -7.63 9.55 9.42
C TYR A 128 -7.24 8.51 8.37
N PHE A 129 -7.22 7.24 8.75
CA PHE A 129 -7.11 6.17 7.76
C PHE A 129 -7.95 4.92 8.03
N ALA A 130 -8.09 4.11 6.98
CA ALA A 130 -8.58 2.73 7.03
C ALA A 130 -7.82 1.89 5.99
N ASP A 131 -7.44 0.67 6.36
CA ASP A 131 -6.75 -0.27 5.49
C ASP A 131 -7.74 -1.15 4.73
N THR A 132 -7.36 -1.55 3.53
CA THR A 132 -8.01 -2.60 2.71
C THR A 132 -6.98 -3.70 2.43
N PRO A 133 -7.33 -4.79 1.72
CA PRO A 133 -6.34 -5.80 1.31
C PRO A 133 -5.29 -5.32 0.30
N THR A 134 -5.45 -4.13 -0.33
CA THR A 134 -4.56 -3.68 -1.42
C THR A 134 -4.13 -2.20 -1.38
N TYR A 135 -4.76 -1.36 -0.56
CA TYR A 135 -4.30 0.00 -0.24
C TYR A 135 -4.84 0.48 1.12
N ARG A 136 -4.19 1.46 1.74
CA ARG A 136 -4.79 2.31 2.80
C ARG A 136 -5.49 3.50 2.15
N GLU A 137 -6.73 3.78 2.55
CA GLU A 137 -7.39 5.06 2.28
C GLU A 137 -7.03 6.05 3.41
N ILE A 138 -6.51 7.22 3.03
CA ILE A 138 -6.21 8.34 3.93
C ILE A 138 -7.13 9.51 3.57
N TRP A 139 -7.75 10.13 4.57
CA TRP A 139 -8.52 11.36 4.40
C TRP A 139 -8.21 12.39 5.50
N PRO A 140 -8.15 13.69 5.18
CA PRO A 140 -7.96 14.72 6.18
C PRO A 140 -9.21 14.88 7.07
N ASP A 141 -8.98 15.30 8.32
CA ASP A 141 -9.95 16.08 9.11
C ASP A 141 -10.39 17.34 8.32
N LYS A 142 -11.36 18.11 8.83
CA LYS A 142 -11.70 19.44 8.30
C LYS A 142 -10.44 20.25 8.02
N LYS A 143 -10.46 21.09 6.98
CA LYS A 143 -9.28 21.87 6.55
C LYS A 143 -8.84 22.81 7.68
N ARG A 144 -7.75 22.47 8.37
CA ARG A 144 -7.19 23.26 9.48
C ARG A 144 -5.96 24.05 9.04
N CYS A 145 -5.16 23.48 8.15
CA CYS A 145 -3.97 24.15 7.60
C CYS A 145 -4.21 24.64 6.17
N PHE A 146 -3.64 25.79 5.81
CA PHE A 146 -3.78 26.36 4.47
C PHE A 146 -3.24 25.41 3.38
N TRP A 147 -2.13 24.73 3.67
CA TRP A 147 -1.46 23.73 2.83
C TRP A 147 -2.19 22.38 2.77
N ALA A 148 -3.12 22.09 3.69
CA ALA A 148 -3.88 20.85 3.69
C ALA A 148 -5.01 20.91 2.64
N SER A 149 -4.94 20.04 1.63
CA SER A 149 -5.99 19.89 0.62
C SER A 149 -7.03 18.86 1.07
N LYS A 150 -8.31 19.07 0.72
CA LYS A 150 -9.42 18.11 0.92
C LYS A 150 -9.31 16.84 0.04
N ARG A 151 -8.11 16.34 -0.30
CA ARG A 151 -7.89 15.14 -1.13
C ARG A 151 -7.91 13.89 -0.26
N ARG A 152 -8.61 12.85 -0.70
CA ARG A 152 -8.34 11.48 -0.26
C ARG A 152 -7.13 10.92 -1.02
N PHE A 153 -6.23 10.29 -0.30
CA PHE A 153 -5.10 9.56 -0.87
C PHE A 153 -5.37 8.07 -0.70
N TYR A 154 -5.03 7.28 -1.71
CA TYR A 154 -5.07 5.83 -1.68
C TYR A 154 -3.63 5.41 -1.88
N ILE A 155 -3.01 4.75 -0.91
CA ILE A 155 -1.58 4.45 -0.94
C ILE A 155 -1.29 3.00 -0.56
N ALA A 156 -0.23 2.44 -1.13
CA ALA A 156 0.28 1.10 -0.80
C ALA A 156 1.81 1.16 -0.62
N PRO A 157 2.40 0.19 0.11
CA PRO A 157 3.82 0.22 0.43
C PRO A 157 4.63 -0.29 -0.76
N TYR A 158 5.72 0.40 -1.07
CA TYR A 158 6.68 -0.04 -2.07
C TYR A 158 7.73 -0.96 -1.42
N GLN A 159 7.72 -2.22 -1.85
CA GLN A 159 8.56 -3.29 -1.31
C GLN A 159 9.90 -3.48 -2.05
N GLY A 160 10.17 -2.68 -3.09
CA GLY A 160 11.40 -2.76 -3.88
C GLY A 160 12.54 -1.86 -3.34
N SER A 161 13.68 -1.91 -4.02
CA SER A 161 14.86 -1.11 -3.65
C SER A 161 14.72 0.36 -4.08
N VAL A 162 14.88 1.28 -3.13
CA VAL A 162 14.84 2.74 -3.41
C VAL A 162 16.25 3.33 -3.48
N THR A 163 16.56 4.03 -4.56
CA THR A 163 17.75 4.90 -4.66
C THR A 163 17.32 6.36 -4.60
N ILE A 164 17.68 7.05 -3.52
CA ILE A 164 17.44 8.49 -3.39
C ILE A 164 18.39 9.23 -4.34
N THR A 165 17.88 10.26 -5.00
CA THR A 165 18.63 11.31 -5.67
C THR A 165 18.26 12.62 -4.95
N ASP A 166 19.27 13.29 -4.42
CA ASP A 166 19.13 14.61 -3.79
C ASP A 166 19.21 15.73 -4.85
#